data_AF-A0A1M3M5Z1-F1
#
_entry.id   AF-A0A1M3M5Z1-F1
#
_cell.length_a   1.000
_cell.length_b   1.000
_cell.length_c   1.000
_cell.angle_alpha   90.00
_cell.angle_beta   90.00
_cell.angle_gamma   90.00
#
_symmetry.space_group_name_H-M   'P 1'
#
loop_
_entity.id
_entity.type
_entity.pdbx_description
1 polymer ?
#
loop_
_entity_poly.entity_id
_entity_poly.type
_entity_poly.pdbx_seq_one_letter_code
_entity_poly.pdbx_strand_id
1 'polypeptide(L)'
;MEERLAQSELDALWDVDDPVGSAERIAAAAAEPFRGEVVRAELETQRARAFGIQGRFAEAEALLESMEPASGRLHVRILLERGRLLAGEGRGPESVDVLEEALQAARREGETFLAADAAHMLAIADPARGEQWTAEAFADLAQSDDPRTLRWRVALHNNRGWALLEGGDATAAVGEFERALAAAEEHGTLDQRFVARWAVARGLREAGRAGEALERQRALAAERPGDPHVEAEIAALTGAAPTIES
;
A
#
# COMPACT_ATOMS: atom_id res chain seq x y z
N MET A 1 16.91 -25.89 -7.88
CA MET A 1 16.02 -24.97 -7.15
C MET A 1 15.97 -23.72 -7.99
N GLU A 2 14.84 -23.43 -8.62
CA GLU A 2 14.68 -22.20 -9.41
C GLU A 2 14.88 -20.99 -8.47
N GLU A 3 15.64 -20.02 -8.94
CA GLU A 3 15.85 -18.76 -8.23
C GLU A 3 14.49 -18.05 -8.10
N ARG A 4 14.11 -17.69 -6.86
CA ARG A 4 12.84 -17.01 -6.56
C ARG A 4 13.17 -15.64 -5.99
N LEU A 5 12.59 -14.58 -6.56
CA LEU A 5 12.65 -13.26 -5.98
C LEU A 5 11.92 -13.25 -4.62
N ALA A 6 12.62 -12.90 -3.56
CA ALA A 6 12.03 -12.77 -2.23
C ALA A 6 11.33 -11.42 -2.10
N GLN A 7 10.14 -11.39 -1.47
CA GLN A 7 9.43 -10.12 -1.26
C GLN A 7 10.23 -9.16 -0.36
N SER A 8 11.04 -9.66 0.57
CA SER A 8 11.94 -8.86 1.40
C SER A 8 13.05 -8.17 0.60
N GLU A 9 13.48 -8.75 -0.52
CA GLU A 9 14.45 -8.14 -1.42
C GLU A 9 13.84 -6.92 -2.11
N LEU A 10 12.62 -7.05 -2.62
CA LEU A 10 11.88 -5.93 -3.20
C LEU A 10 11.67 -4.80 -2.19
N ASP A 11 11.29 -5.13 -0.96
CA ASP A 11 11.11 -4.14 0.10
C ASP A 11 12.38 -3.31 0.36
N ALA A 12 13.57 -3.90 0.21
CA ALA A 12 14.83 -3.20 0.43
C ALA A 12 15.21 -2.27 -0.73
N LEU A 13 14.65 -2.49 -1.92
CA LEU A 13 14.88 -1.65 -3.10
C LEU A 13 13.91 -0.46 -3.15
N TRP A 14 12.77 -0.58 -2.46
CA TRP A 14 11.68 0.38 -2.49
C TRP A 14 11.81 1.50 -1.45
N ASP A 15 11.62 2.72 -1.94
CA ASP A 15 11.29 3.90 -1.17
C ASP A 15 10.08 4.57 -1.86
N VAL A 16 8.97 4.70 -1.14
CA VAL A 16 7.73 5.25 -1.71
C VAL A 16 7.84 6.75 -1.97
N ASP A 17 8.66 7.45 -1.20
CA ASP A 17 8.87 8.90 -1.32
C ASP A 17 9.91 9.23 -2.41
N ASP A 18 10.68 8.22 -2.84
CA ASP A 18 11.65 8.28 -3.94
C ASP A 18 11.35 7.22 -5.02
N PRO A 19 10.26 7.39 -5.81
CA PRO A 19 9.94 6.46 -6.89
C PRO A 19 10.99 6.49 -8.01
N VAL A 20 11.73 7.59 -8.20
CA VAL A 20 12.79 7.69 -9.22
C VAL A 20 13.98 6.84 -8.81
N GLY A 21 14.55 7.05 -7.63
CA GLY A 21 15.67 6.26 -7.16
C GLY A 21 15.29 4.81 -6.87
N SER A 22 14.03 4.52 -6.51
CA SER A 22 13.53 3.13 -6.47
C SER A 22 13.63 2.46 -7.83
N ALA A 23 13.20 3.13 -8.91
CA ALA A 23 13.31 2.60 -10.26
C ALA A 23 14.78 2.34 -10.66
N GLU A 24 15.70 3.22 -10.28
CA GLU A 24 17.13 3.06 -10.54
C GLU A 24 17.75 1.88 -9.77
N ARG A 25 17.43 1.74 -8.46
CA ARG A 25 17.87 0.61 -7.64
C ARG A 25 17.35 -0.72 -8.18
N ILE A 26 16.09 -0.76 -8.58
CA ILE A 26 15.46 -1.95 -9.19
C ILE A 26 16.12 -2.30 -10.52
N ALA A 27 16.36 -1.30 -11.39
CA ALA A 27 17.04 -1.52 -12.67
C ALA A 27 18.47 -2.06 -12.47
N ALA A 28 19.20 -1.54 -11.47
CA ALA A 28 20.52 -2.04 -11.13
C ALA A 28 20.48 -3.50 -10.65
N ALA A 29 19.52 -3.84 -9.78
CA ALA A 29 19.31 -5.22 -9.32
C ALA A 29 18.95 -6.17 -10.47
N ALA A 30 18.08 -5.74 -11.40
CA ALA A 30 17.72 -6.52 -12.58
C ALA A 30 18.91 -6.73 -13.53
N ALA A 31 19.82 -5.75 -13.61
CA ALA A 31 21.03 -5.81 -14.44
C ALA A 31 22.15 -6.67 -13.83
N GLU A 32 22.00 -7.19 -12.61
CA GLU A 32 23.03 -8.01 -11.97
C GLU A 32 23.40 -9.23 -12.83
N PRO A 33 24.72 -9.51 -13.00
CA PRO A 33 25.17 -10.70 -13.68
C PRO A 33 24.60 -11.96 -13.02
N PHE A 34 24.25 -12.96 -13.84
CA PHE A 34 23.73 -14.27 -13.39
C PHE A 34 22.33 -14.30 -12.77
N ARG A 35 21.60 -13.17 -12.67
CA ARG A 35 20.16 -13.22 -12.35
C ARG A 35 19.39 -14.09 -13.35
N GLY A 36 18.46 -14.90 -12.86
CA GLY A 36 17.52 -15.62 -13.71
C GLY A 36 16.60 -14.66 -14.49
N GLU A 37 16.22 -15.04 -15.71
CA GLU A 37 15.34 -14.23 -16.57
C GLU A 37 14.00 -13.90 -15.89
N VAL A 38 13.38 -14.90 -15.24
CA VAL A 38 12.13 -14.71 -14.50
C VAL A 38 12.29 -13.73 -13.34
N VAL A 39 13.40 -13.81 -12.60
CA VAL A 39 13.69 -12.88 -11.48
C VAL A 39 13.90 -11.46 -11.99
N ARG A 40 14.61 -11.29 -13.12
CA ARG A 40 14.73 -9.99 -13.78
C ARG A 40 13.37 -9.42 -14.17
N ALA A 41 12.52 -10.24 -14.79
CA ALA A 41 11.18 -9.81 -15.18
C ALA A 41 10.33 -9.42 -13.95
N GLU A 42 10.37 -10.20 -12.87
CA GLU A 42 9.68 -9.84 -11.63
C GLU A 42 10.17 -8.50 -11.05
N LEU A 43 11.48 -8.22 -11.09
CA LEU A 43 12.04 -6.91 -10.71
C LEU A 43 11.52 -5.79 -11.62
N GLU A 44 11.52 -6.00 -12.93
CA GLU A 44 11.06 -5.00 -13.90
C GLU A 44 9.56 -4.65 -13.76
N THR A 45 8.72 -5.57 -13.24
CA THR A 45 7.34 -5.18 -12.85
C THR A 45 7.33 -4.09 -11.79
N GLN A 46 8.26 -4.13 -10.83
CA GLN A 46 8.35 -3.10 -9.80
C GLN A 46 8.92 -1.79 -10.35
N ARG A 47 9.76 -1.85 -11.39
CA ARG A 47 10.16 -0.64 -12.12
C ARG A 47 8.97 -0.01 -12.87
N ALA A 48 8.10 -0.83 -13.48
CA ALA A 48 6.86 -0.34 -14.08
C ALA A 48 5.94 0.33 -13.05
N ARG A 49 5.81 -0.25 -11.85
CA ARG A 49 5.10 0.39 -10.72
C ARG A 49 5.65 1.78 -10.40
N ALA A 50 6.98 1.90 -10.33
CA ALA A 50 7.65 3.16 -10.03
C ALA A 50 7.39 4.21 -11.13
N PHE A 51 7.37 3.81 -12.40
CA PHE A 51 6.96 4.66 -13.51
C PHE A 51 5.50 5.10 -13.41
N GLY A 52 4.60 4.21 -12.99
CA GLY A 52 3.20 4.53 -12.72
C GLY A 52 3.04 5.64 -11.67
N ILE A 53 3.77 5.56 -10.55
CA ILE A 53 3.76 6.60 -9.50
C ILE A 53 4.27 7.95 -10.04
N GLN A 54 5.22 7.92 -11.00
CA GLN A 54 5.73 9.12 -11.68
C GLN A 54 4.78 9.66 -12.79
N GLY A 55 3.63 9.01 -13.02
CA GLY A 55 2.70 9.36 -14.11
C GLY A 55 3.20 8.97 -15.51
N ARG A 56 4.26 8.15 -15.60
CA ARG A 56 4.86 7.66 -16.86
C ARG A 56 4.15 6.41 -17.36
N PHE A 57 2.83 6.49 -17.51
CA PHE A 57 1.95 5.34 -17.76
C PHE A 57 2.31 4.58 -19.05
N ALA A 58 2.57 5.29 -20.15
CA ALA A 58 2.93 4.65 -21.42
C ALA A 58 4.26 3.88 -21.36
N GLU A 59 5.24 4.40 -20.61
CA GLU A 59 6.52 3.71 -20.41
C GLU A 59 6.39 2.50 -19.48
N ALA A 60 5.51 2.61 -18.47
CA ALA A 60 5.18 1.50 -17.59
C ALA A 60 4.49 0.36 -18.36
N GLU A 61 3.47 0.67 -19.17
CA GLU A 61 2.75 -0.33 -19.97
C GLU A 61 3.67 -1.00 -21.00
N ALA A 62 4.48 -0.23 -21.73
CA ALA A 62 5.43 -0.80 -22.69
C ALA A 62 6.45 -1.75 -22.03
N LEU A 63 6.86 -1.45 -20.78
CA LEU A 63 7.72 -2.33 -20.00
C LEU A 63 6.99 -3.62 -19.62
N LEU A 64 5.73 -3.52 -19.15
CA LEU A 64 4.91 -4.69 -18.83
C LEU A 64 4.69 -5.59 -20.05
N GLU A 65 4.34 -5.01 -21.20
CA GLU A 65 4.16 -5.73 -22.47
C GLU A 65 5.43 -6.49 -22.92
N SER A 66 6.61 -5.91 -22.67
CA SER A 66 7.88 -6.55 -23.05
C SER A 66 8.19 -7.87 -22.32
N MET A 67 7.47 -8.13 -21.22
CA MET A 67 7.61 -9.34 -20.40
C MET A 67 6.54 -10.40 -20.71
N GLU A 68 5.66 -10.14 -21.69
CA GLU A 68 4.64 -11.10 -22.14
C GLU A 68 5.13 -11.99 -23.30
N PRO A 69 4.64 -13.24 -23.41
CA PRO A 69 3.66 -13.88 -22.52
C PRO A 69 4.28 -14.31 -21.19
N ALA A 70 3.56 -14.07 -20.09
CA ALA A 70 3.97 -14.46 -18.75
C ALA A 70 3.08 -15.58 -18.19
N SER A 71 3.60 -16.31 -17.21
CA SER A 71 2.85 -17.33 -16.47
C SER A 71 3.24 -17.32 -14.99
N GLY A 72 2.46 -18.03 -14.16
CA GLY A 72 2.70 -18.12 -12.72
C GLY A 72 2.73 -16.74 -12.04
N ARG A 73 3.65 -16.56 -11.10
CA ARG A 73 3.77 -15.31 -10.33
C ARG A 73 4.05 -14.07 -11.19
N LEU A 74 4.86 -14.19 -12.26
CA LEU A 74 5.18 -13.04 -13.11
C LEU A 74 3.91 -12.45 -13.75
N HIS A 75 3.00 -13.32 -14.21
CA HIS A 75 1.72 -12.88 -14.76
C HIS A 75 0.85 -12.18 -13.72
N VAL A 76 0.80 -12.69 -12.48
CA VAL A 76 0.10 -12.02 -11.36
C VAL A 76 0.65 -10.61 -11.12
N ARG A 77 1.99 -10.45 -11.11
CA ARG A 77 2.62 -9.14 -10.94
C ARG A 77 2.30 -8.20 -12.09
N ILE A 78 2.36 -8.66 -13.34
CA ILE A 78 1.99 -7.85 -14.51
C ILE A 78 0.55 -7.35 -14.39
N LEU A 79 -0.41 -8.23 -14.07
CA LEU A 79 -1.82 -7.84 -13.89
C LEU A 79 -1.99 -6.82 -12.76
N LEU A 80 -1.34 -7.03 -11.62
CA LEU A 80 -1.36 -6.08 -10.50
C LEU A 80 -0.89 -4.69 -10.91
N GLU A 81 0.25 -4.60 -11.58
CA GLU A 81 0.78 -3.30 -11.97
C GLU A 81 -0.07 -2.65 -13.06
N ARG A 82 -0.57 -3.40 -14.05
CA ARG A 82 -1.51 -2.89 -15.05
C ARG A 82 -2.79 -2.36 -14.40
N GLY A 83 -3.33 -3.07 -13.41
CA GLY A 83 -4.45 -2.61 -12.59
C GLY A 83 -4.16 -1.28 -11.88
N ARG A 84 -2.95 -1.10 -11.32
CA ARG A 84 -2.52 0.18 -10.71
C ARG A 84 -2.38 1.32 -11.71
N LEU A 85 -1.83 1.05 -12.90
CA LEU A 85 -1.72 2.05 -13.96
C LEU A 85 -3.11 2.57 -14.35
N LEU A 86 -4.05 1.65 -14.62
CA LEU A 86 -5.44 1.98 -14.93
C LEU A 86 -6.11 2.80 -13.81
N ALA A 87 -5.91 2.43 -12.54
CA ALA A 87 -6.42 3.20 -11.41
C ALA A 87 -5.82 4.62 -11.36
N GLY A 88 -4.49 4.74 -11.55
CA GLY A 88 -3.79 6.02 -11.59
C GLY A 88 -4.19 6.93 -12.75
N GLU A 89 -4.61 6.35 -13.88
CA GLU A 89 -5.19 7.06 -15.03
C GLU A 89 -6.67 7.46 -14.84
N GLY A 90 -7.28 7.09 -13.71
CA GLY A 90 -8.71 7.33 -13.45
C GLY A 90 -9.66 6.38 -14.18
N ARG A 91 -9.14 5.26 -14.73
CA ARG A 91 -9.89 4.23 -15.44
C ARG A 91 -10.36 3.14 -14.48
N GLY A 92 -11.08 3.55 -13.44
CA GLY A 92 -11.52 2.69 -12.33
C GLY A 92 -12.20 1.38 -12.76
N PRO A 93 -13.25 1.41 -13.61
CA PRO A 93 -13.92 0.17 -14.04
C PRO A 93 -12.99 -0.84 -14.73
N GLU A 94 -12.07 -0.36 -15.59
CA GLU A 94 -11.12 -1.22 -16.29
C GLU A 94 -10.05 -1.76 -15.33
N SER A 95 -9.63 -0.95 -14.36
CA SER A 95 -8.73 -1.39 -13.27
C SER A 95 -9.34 -2.54 -12.48
N VAL A 96 -10.64 -2.47 -12.16
CA VAL A 96 -11.36 -3.50 -11.41
C VAL A 96 -11.32 -4.84 -12.16
N ASP A 97 -11.65 -4.86 -13.45
CA ASP A 97 -11.64 -6.09 -14.26
C ASP A 97 -10.26 -6.77 -14.23
N VAL A 98 -9.19 -5.99 -14.40
CA VAL A 98 -7.80 -6.49 -14.39
C VAL A 98 -7.35 -6.95 -13.00
N LEU A 99 -7.74 -6.23 -11.94
CA LEU A 99 -7.37 -6.58 -10.57
C LEU A 99 -8.14 -7.81 -10.05
N GLU A 100 -9.39 -8.01 -10.50
CA GLU A 100 -10.13 -9.26 -10.24
C GLU A 100 -9.41 -10.45 -10.87
N GLU A 101 -8.92 -10.31 -12.11
CA GLU A 101 -8.09 -11.33 -12.75
C GLU A 101 -6.79 -11.59 -11.97
N ALA A 102 -6.12 -10.52 -11.51
CA ALA A 102 -4.91 -10.61 -10.70
C ALA A 102 -5.15 -11.39 -9.40
N LEU A 103 -6.26 -11.11 -8.70
CA LEU A 103 -6.65 -11.79 -7.46
C LEU A 103 -6.90 -13.28 -7.71
N GLN A 104 -7.66 -13.62 -8.75
CA GLN A 104 -7.93 -15.02 -9.08
C GLN A 104 -6.67 -15.77 -9.51
N ALA A 105 -5.79 -15.14 -10.29
CA ALA A 105 -4.50 -15.70 -10.66
C ALA A 105 -3.60 -15.92 -9.42
N ALA A 106 -3.49 -14.93 -8.52
CA ALA A 106 -2.72 -15.05 -7.29
C ALA A 106 -3.20 -16.23 -6.42
N ARG A 107 -4.52 -16.38 -6.27
CA ARG A 107 -5.12 -17.51 -5.52
C ARG A 107 -4.83 -18.86 -6.17
N ARG A 108 -4.91 -18.97 -7.50
CA ARG A 108 -4.57 -20.21 -8.23
C ARG A 108 -3.10 -20.61 -8.05
N GLU A 109 -2.20 -19.63 -8.01
CA GLU A 109 -0.76 -19.86 -7.84
C GLU A 109 -0.35 -20.01 -6.35
N GLY A 110 -1.28 -19.86 -5.41
CA GLY A 110 -0.99 -19.91 -3.98
C GLY A 110 -0.15 -18.72 -3.47
N GLU A 111 -0.20 -17.59 -4.17
CA GLU A 111 0.55 -16.38 -3.84
C GLU A 111 -0.25 -15.48 -2.90
N THR A 112 -0.44 -15.90 -1.65
CA THR A 112 -1.25 -15.18 -0.63
C THR A 112 -0.85 -13.71 -0.48
N PHE A 113 0.45 -13.41 -0.57
CA PHE A 113 0.95 -12.04 -0.53
C PHE A 113 0.37 -11.17 -1.64
N LEU A 114 0.34 -11.69 -2.87
CA LEU A 114 -0.14 -10.96 -4.05
C LEU A 114 -1.67 -10.97 -4.13
N ALA A 115 -2.33 -12.00 -3.58
CA ALA A 115 -3.78 -12.02 -3.43
C ALA A 115 -4.25 -10.90 -2.48
N ALA A 116 -3.59 -10.75 -1.32
CA ALA A 116 -3.88 -9.66 -0.40
C ALA A 116 -3.63 -8.28 -1.03
N ASP A 117 -2.57 -8.15 -1.83
CA ASP A 117 -2.27 -6.93 -2.59
C ASP A 117 -3.36 -6.60 -3.63
N ALA A 118 -3.79 -7.58 -4.42
CA ALA A 118 -4.84 -7.41 -5.42
C ALA A 118 -6.18 -7.02 -4.78
N ALA A 119 -6.55 -7.69 -3.68
CA ALA A 119 -7.76 -7.39 -2.94
C ALA A 119 -7.71 -6.00 -2.28
N HIS A 120 -6.53 -5.58 -1.79
CA HIS A 120 -6.33 -4.21 -1.30
C HIS A 120 -6.53 -3.17 -2.41
N MET A 121 -5.96 -3.40 -3.59
CA MET A 121 -6.14 -2.51 -4.74
C MET A 121 -7.59 -2.47 -5.22
N LEU A 122 -8.30 -3.61 -5.23
CA LEU A 122 -9.74 -3.67 -5.52
C LEU A 122 -10.56 -2.86 -4.52
N ALA A 123 -10.20 -2.89 -3.24
CA ALA A 123 -10.90 -2.11 -2.22
C ALA A 123 -10.76 -0.58 -2.43
N ILE A 124 -9.70 -0.14 -3.12
CA ILE A 124 -9.48 1.26 -3.51
C ILE A 124 -10.19 1.59 -4.83
N ALA A 125 -10.03 0.73 -5.83
CA ALA A 125 -10.56 0.94 -7.18
C ALA A 125 -12.10 0.76 -7.26
N ASP A 126 -12.67 -0.01 -6.35
CA ASP A 126 -14.11 -0.27 -6.25
C ASP A 126 -14.65 0.00 -4.83
N PRO A 127 -14.87 1.28 -4.48
CA PRO A 127 -15.37 1.65 -3.16
C PRO A 127 -16.75 1.04 -2.84
N ALA A 128 -17.58 0.76 -3.85
CA ALA A 128 -18.90 0.17 -3.65
C ALA A 128 -18.83 -1.27 -3.12
N ARG A 129 -17.81 -2.03 -3.52
CA ARG A 129 -17.51 -3.37 -3.00
C ARG A 129 -16.30 -3.39 -2.05
N GLY A 130 -15.81 -2.24 -1.59
CA GLY A 130 -14.57 -2.13 -0.83
C GLY A 130 -14.53 -2.97 0.45
N GLU A 131 -15.66 -3.05 1.16
CA GLU A 131 -15.81 -3.92 2.33
C GLU A 131 -15.70 -5.41 1.98
N GLN A 132 -16.31 -5.83 0.87
CA GLN A 132 -16.23 -7.21 0.39
C GLN A 132 -14.77 -7.56 0.09
N TRP A 133 -14.07 -6.70 -0.67
CA TRP A 133 -12.67 -6.93 -1.04
C TRP A 133 -11.75 -6.98 0.17
N THR A 134 -11.98 -6.11 1.14
CA THR A 134 -11.23 -6.10 2.40
C THR A 134 -11.47 -7.38 3.21
N ALA A 135 -12.73 -7.85 3.31
CA ALA A 135 -13.08 -9.08 4.00
C ALA A 135 -12.45 -10.32 3.32
N GLU A 136 -12.45 -10.36 1.99
CA GLU A 136 -11.77 -11.38 1.20
C GLU A 136 -10.26 -11.40 1.45
N ALA A 137 -9.61 -10.23 1.49
CA ALA A 137 -8.18 -10.13 1.82
C ALA A 137 -7.86 -10.71 3.21
N PHE A 138 -8.70 -10.42 4.22
CA PHE A 138 -8.52 -11.00 5.56
C PHE A 138 -8.72 -12.52 5.58
N ALA A 139 -9.66 -13.05 4.79
CA ALA A 139 -9.85 -14.49 4.65
C ALA A 139 -8.63 -15.18 4.04
N ASP A 140 -8.02 -14.58 3.02
CA ASP A 140 -6.78 -15.07 2.40
C ASP A 140 -5.60 -15.01 3.41
N LEU A 141 -5.47 -13.90 4.14
CA LEU A 141 -4.42 -13.71 5.16
C LEU A 141 -4.57 -14.66 6.37
N ALA A 142 -5.78 -15.13 6.68
CA ALA A 142 -6.00 -16.08 7.77
C ALA A 142 -5.33 -17.44 7.53
N GLN A 143 -4.90 -17.73 6.30
CA GLN A 143 -4.18 -18.95 5.93
C GLN A 143 -2.65 -18.80 5.98
N SER A 144 -2.14 -17.61 6.34
CA SER A 144 -0.71 -17.30 6.33
C SER A 144 -0.14 -17.13 7.73
N ASP A 145 1.00 -17.78 7.98
CA ASP A 145 1.83 -17.55 9.17
C ASP A 145 3.06 -16.67 8.87
N ASP A 146 3.28 -16.29 7.60
CA ASP A 146 4.39 -15.42 7.23
C ASP A 146 4.17 -13.97 7.73
N PRO A 147 5.01 -13.46 8.66
CA PRO A 147 4.84 -12.12 9.21
C PRO A 147 4.87 -11.02 8.15
N ARG A 148 5.63 -11.23 7.06
CA ARG A 148 5.72 -10.24 5.99
C ARG A 148 4.42 -10.13 5.21
N THR A 149 3.75 -11.25 4.96
CA THR A 149 2.41 -11.31 4.36
C THR A 149 1.35 -10.77 5.31
N LEU A 150 1.40 -11.13 6.60
CA LEU A 150 0.47 -10.61 7.61
C LEU A 150 0.58 -9.09 7.81
N ARG A 151 1.70 -8.46 7.45
CA ARG A 151 1.86 -6.99 7.41
C ARG A 151 0.82 -6.29 6.53
N TRP A 152 0.19 -6.98 5.56
CA TRP A 152 -0.91 -6.41 4.79
C TRP A 152 -2.10 -5.96 5.64
N ARG A 153 -2.31 -6.56 6.83
CA ARG A 153 -3.35 -6.13 7.78
C ARG A 153 -3.26 -4.63 8.10
N VAL A 154 -2.06 -4.05 8.11
CA VAL A 154 -1.86 -2.61 8.34
C VAL A 154 -2.58 -1.78 7.27
N ALA A 155 -2.30 -2.05 5.99
CA ALA A 155 -2.87 -1.29 4.88
C ALA A 155 -4.37 -1.55 4.71
N LEU A 156 -4.83 -2.79 4.93
CA LEU A 156 -6.24 -3.17 4.85
C LEU A 156 -7.09 -2.45 5.89
N HIS A 157 -6.69 -2.50 7.17
CA HIS A 157 -7.39 -1.77 8.23
C HIS A 157 -7.31 -0.25 8.02
N ASN A 158 -6.15 0.28 7.60
CA ASN A 158 -6.01 1.70 7.32
C ASN A 158 -6.96 2.15 6.21
N ASN A 159 -7.00 1.44 5.07
CA ASN A 159 -7.89 1.77 3.96
C ASN A 159 -9.37 1.73 4.37
N ARG A 160 -9.77 0.68 5.08
CA ARG A 160 -11.14 0.57 5.62
C ARG A 160 -11.48 1.70 6.59
N GLY A 161 -10.52 2.11 7.43
CA GLY A 161 -10.68 3.25 8.33
C GLY A 161 -10.93 4.56 7.59
N TRP A 162 -10.18 4.83 6.51
CA TRP A 162 -10.41 6.01 5.67
C TRP A 162 -11.76 5.98 4.97
N ALA A 163 -12.15 4.83 4.40
CA ALA A 163 -13.47 4.68 3.77
C ALA A 163 -14.63 4.92 4.76
N LEU A 164 -14.52 4.45 6.00
CA LEU A 164 -15.50 4.71 7.05
C LEU A 164 -15.54 6.19 7.44
N LEU A 165 -14.38 6.84 7.53
CA LEU A 165 -14.28 8.25 7.86
C LEU A 165 -14.91 9.13 6.77
N GLU A 166 -14.65 8.83 5.50
CA GLU A 166 -15.29 9.47 4.34
C GLU A 166 -16.80 9.22 4.30
N GLY A 167 -17.24 8.03 4.74
CA GLY A 167 -18.65 7.70 4.95
C GLY A 167 -19.31 8.38 6.16
N GLY A 168 -18.55 9.13 6.95
CA GLY A 168 -19.04 9.88 8.12
C GLY A 168 -19.09 9.08 9.43
N ASP A 169 -18.67 7.82 9.43
CA ASP A 169 -18.59 7.01 10.65
C ASP A 169 -17.19 7.09 11.29
N ALA A 170 -16.91 8.25 11.88
CA ALA A 170 -15.63 8.51 12.53
C ALA A 170 -15.34 7.57 13.71
N THR A 171 -16.37 7.06 14.39
CA THR A 171 -16.17 6.14 15.51
C THR A 171 -15.72 4.76 15.02
N ALA A 172 -16.38 4.22 13.99
CA ALA A 172 -15.93 2.97 13.38
C ALA A 172 -14.55 3.11 12.73
N ALA A 173 -14.26 4.26 12.09
CA ALA A 173 -12.96 4.56 11.52
C ALA A 173 -11.83 4.49 12.56
N VAL A 174 -12.03 5.07 13.75
CA VAL A 174 -11.06 4.96 14.86
C VAL A 174 -10.78 3.50 15.21
N GLY A 175 -11.83 2.67 15.29
CA GLY A 175 -11.67 1.24 15.58
C GLY A 175 -10.83 0.50 14.54
N GLU A 176 -10.97 0.84 13.25
CA GLU A 176 -10.10 0.27 12.21
C GLU A 176 -8.67 0.81 12.28
N PHE A 177 -8.47 2.11 12.52
CA PHE A 177 -7.12 2.66 12.70
C PHE A 177 -6.40 2.05 13.91
N GLU A 178 -7.12 1.75 15.00
CA GLU A 178 -6.56 1.04 16.15
C GLU A 178 -6.13 -0.40 15.79
N ARG A 179 -6.90 -1.10 14.94
CA ARG A 179 -6.49 -2.41 14.41
C ARG A 179 -5.31 -2.32 13.45
N ALA A 180 -5.24 -1.27 12.63
CA ALA A 180 -4.08 -0.99 11.79
C ALA A 180 -2.82 -0.75 12.64
N LEU A 181 -2.95 -0.03 13.75
CA LEU A 181 -1.87 0.20 14.70
C LEU A 181 -1.43 -1.10 15.37
N ALA A 182 -2.35 -1.92 15.87
CA ALA A 182 -2.02 -3.22 16.46
C ALA A 182 -1.26 -4.12 15.46
N ALA A 183 -1.73 -4.17 14.20
CA ALA A 183 -1.02 -4.89 13.15
C ALA A 183 0.37 -4.29 12.85
N ALA A 184 0.53 -2.97 12.93
CA ALA A 184 1.81 -2.31 12.69
C ALA A 184 2.80 -2.55 13.85
N GLU A 185 2.31 -2.65 15.09
CA GLU A 185 3.11 -3.03 16.26
C GLU A 185 3.61 -4.47 16.16
N GLU A 186 2.79 -5.38 15.64
CA GLU A 186 3.12 -6.80 15.50
C GLU A 186 4.02 -7.09 14.28
N HIS A 187 3.70 -6.51 13.12
CA HIS A 187 4.33 -6.89 11.85
C HIS A 187 4.89 -5.70 11.04
N GLY A 188 4.54 -4.46 11.42
CA GLY A 188 4.86 -3.25 10.66
C GLY A 188 6.24 -2.66 10.93
N THR A 189 6.66 -1.77 10.03
CA THR A 189 7.85 -0.91 10.19
C THR A 189 7.60 0.19 11.23
N LEU A 190 8.67 0.88 11.65
CA LEU A 190 8.54 2.06 12.53
C LEU A 190 7.70 3.17 11.88
N ASP A 191 7.85 3.39 10.58
CA ASP A 191 7.03 4.36 9.84
C ASP A 191 5.56 3.96 9.79
N GLN A 192 5.27 2.68 9.56
CA GLN A 192 3.89 2.20 9.59
C GLN A 192 3.24 2.36 10.97
N ARG A 193 3.98 2.15 12.06
CA ARG A 193 3.51 2.43 13.42
C ARG A 193 3.26 3.92 13.61
N PHE A 194 4.17 4.77 13.14
CA PHE A 194 4.02 6.22 13.23
C PHE A 194 2.75 6.69 12.49
N VAL A 195 2.59 6.28 11.23
CA VAL A 195 1.42 6.61 10.39
C VAL A 195 0.13 6.07 11.00
N ALA A 196 0.11 4.84 11.52
CA ALA A 196 -1.09 4.28 12.15
C ALA A 196 -1.49 5.04 13.42
N ARG A 197 -0.54 5.44 14.27
CA ARG A 197 -0.83 6.31 15.44
C ARG A 197 -1.35 7.67 15.01
N TRP A 198 -0.80 8.24 13.94
CA TRP A 198 -1.29 9.49 13.37
C TRP A 198 -2.73 9.34 12.87
N ALA A 199 -3.05 8.26 12.16
CA ALA A 199 -4.40 7.97 11.68
C ALA A 199 -5.40 7.80 12.84
N VAL A 200 -5.02 7.10 13.92
CA VAL A 200 -5.84 7.02 15.15
C VAL A 200 -6.14 8.42 15.70
N ALA A 201 -5.13 9.28 15.83
CA ALA A 201 -5.30 10.64 16.34
C ALA A 201 -6.19 11.51 15.42
N ARG A 202 -5.99 11.40 14.10
CA ARG A 202 -6.83 12.04 13.08
C ARG A 202 -8.29 11.60 13.19
N GLY A 203 -8.55 10.31 13.35
CA GLY A 203 -9.89 9.75 13.52
C GLY A 203 -10.56 10.22 14.83
N LEU A 204 -9.81 10.24 15.93
CA LEU A 204 -10.30 10.74 17.23
C LEU A 204 -10.79 12.19 17.15
N ARG A 205 -10.10 13.03 16.36
CA ARG A 205 -10.52 14.42 16.13
C ARG A 205 -11.90 14.49 15.46
N GLU A 206 -12.12 13.73 14.40
CA GLU A 206 -13.41 13.70 13.68
C GLU A 206 -14.53 13.06 14.51
N ALA A 207 -14.18 12.12 15.40
CA ALA A 207 -15.09 11.56 16.38
C ALA A 207 -15.43 12.52 17.54
N GLY A 208 -14.97 13.78 17.51
CA GLY A 208 -15.22 14.77 18.56
C GLY A 208 -14.38 14.62 19.83
N ARG A 209 -13.40 13.72 19.85
CA ARG A 209 -12.50 13.43 20.98
C ARG A 209 -11.23 14.28 20.90
N ALA A 210 -11.39 15.59 20.76
CA ALA A 210 -10.30 16.53 20.45
C ALA A 210 -9.16 16.54 21.49
N GLY A 211 -9.47 16.38 22.78
CA GLY A 211 -8.44 16.33 23.84
C GLY A 211 -7.49 15.14 23.67
N GLU A 212 -8.04 13.95 23.44
CA GLU A 212 -7.26 12.72 23.22
C GLU A 212 -6.48 12.77 21.90
N ALA A 213 -7.10 13.31 20.85
CA ALA A 213 -6.43 13.53 19.57
C ALA A 213 -5.20 14.45 19.75
N LEU A 214 -5.35 15.56 20.47
CA LEU A 214 -4.27 16.53 20.67
C LEU A 214 -3.13 15.95 21.52
N GLU A 215 -3.44 15.18 22.56
CA GLU A 215 -2.43 14.49 23.36
C GLU A 215 -1.58 13.56 22.48
N ARG A 216 -2.24 12.74 21.65
CA ARG A 216 -1.56 11.81 20.74
C ARG A 216 -0.74 12.54 19.68
N GLN A 217 -1.27 13.59 19.07
CA GLN A 217 -0.51 14.38 18.08
C GLN A 217 0.73 15.04 18.70
N ARG A 218 0.64 15.55 19.93
CA ARG A 218 1.81 16.11 20.64
C ARG A 218 2.88 15.07 20.93
N ALA A 219 2.49 13.84 21.28
CA ALA A 219 3.43 12.74 21.45
C ALA A 219 4.15 12.41 20.13
N LEU A 220 3.43 12.42 19.01
CA LEU A 220 4.02 12.25 17.68
C LEU A 220 4.98 13.37 17.32
N ALA A 221 4.63 14.63 17.61
CA ALA A 221 5.49 15.79 17.37
C ALA A 221 6.78 15.76 18.20
N ALA A 222 6.74 15.19 19.41
CA ALA A 222 7.93 15.00 20.23
C ALA A 222 8.86 13.91 19.64
N GLU A 223 8.29 12.88 19.00
CA GLU A 223 9.05 11.80 18.37
C GLU A 223 9.64 12.22 17.01
N ARG A 224 8.86 12.93 16.19
CA ARG A 224 9.28 13.47 14.89
C ARG A 224 8.96 14.98 14.82
N PRO A 225 9.81 15.84 15.40
CA PRO A 225 9.64 17.28 15.32
C PRO A 225 9.67 17.76 13.87
N GLY A 226 8.77 18.66 13.49
CA GLY A 226 8.70 19.21 12.13
C GLY A 226 7.95 18.34 11.11
N ASP A 227 7.31 17.25 11.53
CA ASP A 227 6.47 16.46 10.62
C ASP A 227 5.23 17.30 10.20
N PRO A 228 5.07 17.61 8.90
CA PRO A 228 4.04 18.55 8.44
C PRO A 228 2.62 18.02 8.65
N HIS A 229 2.42 16.70 8.63
CA HIS A 229 1.11 16.09 8.84
C HIS A 229 0.69 16.13 10.31
N VAL A 230 1.65 15.95 11.24
CA VAL A 230 1.40 16.12 12.67
C VAL A 230 1.16 17.60 13.00
N GLU A 231 1.97 18.51 12.48
CA GLU A 231 1.83 19.95 12.72
C GLU A 231 0.49 20.48 12.21
N ALA A 232 0.05 20.07 11.02
CA ALA A 232 -1.26 20.43 10.48
C ALA A 232 -2.40 19.98 11.39
N GLU A 233 -2.30 18.79 11.97
CA GLU A 233 -3.32 18.27 12.90
C GLU A 233 -3.33 19.00 14.24
N ILE A 234 -2.15 19.34 14.81
CA ILE A 234 -2.06 20.16 16.02
C ILE A 234 -2.64 21.55 15.77
N ALA A 235 -2.31 22.17 14.63
CA ALA A 235 -2.85 23.47 14.23
C ALA A 235 -4.39 23.42 14.15
N ALA A 236 -4.95 22.41 13.48
CA ALA A 236 -6.40 22.20 13.38
C ALA A 236 -7.07 22.00 14.76
N LEU A 237 -6.43 21.30 15.69
CA LEU A 237 -6.95 21.03 17.04
C LEU A 237 -6.87 22.23 17.99
N THR A 238 -5.91 23.13 17.77
CA THR A 238 -5.65 24.27 18.65
C THR A 238 -6.18 25.60 18.12
N GLY A 239 -6.57 25.65 16.84
CA GLY A 239 -6.96 26.87 16.15
C GLY A 239 -5.78 27.79 15.84
N ALA A 240 -4.53 27.29 15.94
CA ALA A 240 -3.34 28.01 15.51
C ALA A 240 -3.25 27.97 13.98
N ALA A 241 -2.87 29.08 13.34
CA ALA A 241 -2.61 29.09 11.90
C ALA A 241 -1.40 28.17 11.59
N PRO A 242 -1.42 27.37 10.50
CA PRO A 242 -0.28 26.54 10.13
C PRO A 242 0.91 27.42 9.78
N THR A 243 2.05 27.20 10.44
CA THR A 243 3.31 27.89 10.19
C THR A 243 3.95 27.31 8.92
N ILE A 244 3.41 27.62 7.75
CA ILE A 244 4.10 27.32 6.49
C ILE A 244 5.03 28.50 6.21
N GLU A 245 6.30 28.38 6.58
CA GLU A 245 7.35 29.24 6.01
C GLU A 245 7.47 28.92 4.51
N SER A 246 7.41 29.97 3.69
CA SER A 246 7.43 29.93 2.22
C SER A 246 8.83 29.70 1.66
#